data_AF-X1SB33-F1
#
_entry.id   AF-X1SB33-F1
#
_cell.length_a   1.000
_cell.length_b   1.000
_cell.length_c   1.000
_cell.angle_alpha   90.00
_cell.angle_beta   90.00
_cell.angle_gamma   90.00
#
_symmetry.space_group_name_H-M   'P 1'
#
loop_
_entity.id
_entity.type
_entity.pdbx_description
1 polymer ?
#
loop_
_entity_poly.entity_id
_entity_poly.type
_entity_poly.pdbx_seq_one_letter_code
_entity_poly.pdbx_strand_id
1 'polypeptide(L)' 'TRAMIRVTLPDTTDEEAIEVKKKIEEAVKEVEDAEVEITILAR' A
#
# COMPACT_ATOMS: atom_id res chain seq x y z
N THR A 1 1.46 -19.66 3.51
CA THR A 1 2.43 -18.56 3.67
C THR A 1 1.66 -17.28 3.44
N ARG A 2 1.49 -16.42 4.44
CA ARG A 2 0.80 -15.13 4.27
C ARG A 2 1.76 -14.14 3.59
N ALA A 3 1.27 -13.40 2.59
CA ALA A 3 2.08 -12.41 1.88
C ALA A 3 1.86 -11.04 2.52
N MET A 4 2.93 -10.37 2.93
CA MET A 4 2.88 -9.00 3.45
C MET A 4 3.54 -8.06 2.47
N ILE A 5 2.81 -7.05 2.03
CA ILE A 5 3.29 -6.03 1.09
C ILE A 5 3.53 -4.75 1.88
N ARG A 6 4.81 -4.38 1.98
CA ARG A 6 5.24 -3.10 2.55
C ARG A 6 5.55 -2.12 1.44
N VAL A 7 4.90 -0.97 1.47
CA VAL A 7 5.20 0.13 0.56
C VAL A 7 5.59 1.35 1.38
N THR A 8 6.78 1.87 1.10
CA THR A 8 7.29 3.11 1.72
C THR A 8 7.28 4.18 0.65
N LEU A 9 6.52 5.25 0.91
CA LEU A 9 6.37 6.38 0.01
C LEU A 9 7.06 7.60 0.62
N PRO A 10 8.25 7.99 0.13
CA PRO A 10 8.90 9.22 0.54
C PRO A 10 8.25 10.42 -0.17
N ASP A 11 8.13 11.57 0.51
CA ASP A 11 7.70 12.84 -0.11
C ASP A 11 6.34 12.78 -0.82
N THR A 12 5.41 11.99 -0.29
CA THR A 12 4.10 11.77 -0.92
C THR A 12 2.99 12.45 -0.11
N THR A 13 2.01 13.04 -0.81
CA THR A 13 0.84 13.65 -0.17
C THR A 13 -0.15 12.58 0.31
N ASP A 14 -1.01 12.92 1.27
CA ASP A 14 -2.06 12.01 1.75
C ASP A 14 -2.98 11.55 0.59
N GLU A 15 -3.27 12.43 -0.37
CA GLU A 15 -4.08 12.10 -1.56
C GLU A 15 -3.43 11.02 -2.43
N GLU A 16 -2.13 11.16 -2.72
CA GLU A 16 -1.38 10.15 -3.49
C GLU A 16 -1.26 8.83 -2.73
N ALA A 17 -1.05 8.87 -1.41
CA ALA A 17 -0.98 7.65 -0.60
C ALA A 17 -2.29 6.87 -0.61
N ILE A 18 -3.43 7.57 -0.59
CA ILE A 18 -4.77 6.95 -0.71
C ILE A 18 -4.94 6.30 -2.09
N GLU A 19 -4.52 6.97 -3.15
CA GLU A 19 -4.62 6.42 -4.52
C GLU A 19 -3.75 5.17 -4.69
N VAL A 20 -2.52 5.21 -4.17
CA VAL A 20 -1.59 4.08 -4.18
C VAL A 20 -2.15 2.91 -3.36
N LYS A 21 -2.70 3.19 -2.17
CA LYS A 21 -3.34 2.16 -1.34
C LYS A 21 -4.46 1.45 -2.10
N LYS A 22 -5.33 2.21 -2.75
CA LYS A 22 -6.47 1.66 -3.50
C LYS A 22 -6.01 0.80 -4.68
N LYS A 23 -5.01 1.26 -5.44
CA LYS A 23 -4.42 0.47 -6.54
C LYS A 23 -3.80 -0.84 -6.06
N ILE A 24 -3.10 -0.81 -4.93
CA ILE A 24 -2.50 -2.01 -4.33
C ILE A 24 -3.62 -2.93 -3.85
N GLU A 25 -4.61 -2.43 -3.10
CA GLU A 25 -5.77 -3.22 -2.64
C GLU A 25 -6.51 -3.89 -3.80
N GLU A 26 -6.74 -3.21 -4.92
CA GLU A 26 -7.35 -3.82 -6.10
C GLU A 26 -6.46 -4.90 -6.73
N ALA A 27 -5.15 -4.68 -6.82
CA ALA A 27 -4.21 -5.67 -7.37
C ALA A 27 -4.06 -6.89 -6.45
N VAL A 28 -4.13 -6.71 -5.13
CA VAL A 28 -4.00 -7.80 -4.15
C VAL A 28 -5.33 -8.45 -3.80
N LYS A 29 -6.46 -7.90 -4.25
CA LYS A 29 -7.79 -8.48 -4.07
C LYS A 29 -7.91 -9.88 -4.69
N GLU A 30 -7.13 -10.16 -5.73
CA GLU A 30 -7.04 -11.48 -6.36
C GLU A 30 -6.15 -12.46 -5.56
N VAL A 31 -5.40 -11.96 -4.57
CA VAL A 31 -4.52 -12.74 -3.70
C VAL A 31 -5.21 -12.91 -2.34
N GLU A 32 -5.89 -14.04 -2.14
CA GLU A 32 -6.37 -14.43 -0.81
C GLU A 32 -5.18 -14.43 0.18
N ASP A 33 -5.35 -13.75 1.34
CA ASP A 33 -4.35 -13.64 2.44
C ASP A 33 -3.19 -12.62 2.24
N ALA A 34 -3.37 -11.54 1.47
CA ALA A 34 -2.41 -10.43 1.38
C ALA A 34 -2.70 -9.29 2.39
N GLU A 35 -1.74 -8.96 3.25
CA GLU A 35 -1.79 -7.78 4.14
C GLU A 35 -0.96 -6.63 3.56
N VAL A 36 -1.52 -5.42 3.53
CA VAL A 36 -0.88 -4.23 2.94
C VAL A 36 -0.59 -3.19 4.03
N GLU A 37 0.69 -2.88 4.24
CA GLU A 37 1.16 -1.85 5.16
C GLU A 37 1.82 -0.71 4.38
N ILE A 38 1.29 0.50 4.51
CA ILE A 38 1.79 1.70 3.82
C ILE A 38 2.35 2.64 4.86
N THR A 39 3.64 2.95 4.71
CA THR A 39 4.34 3.92 5.57
C THR A 39 4.66 5.16 4.74
N ILE A 40 4.11 6.30 5.15
CA ILE A 40 4.38 7.59 4.52
C ILE A 40 5.49 8.26 5.32
N LEU A 41 6.58 8.60 4.64
CA LEU A 41 7.65 9.40 5.22
C LEU A 41 7.46 10.84 4.74
N ALA A 42 6.70 11.61 5.52
CA ALA A 42 6.61 13.05 5.35
C ALA A 42 7.98 13.68 5.70
N ARG A 43 8.42 14.63 4.88
CA ARG A 43 9.65 15.41 5.12
C ARG A 43 9.57 16.27 6.38
#